data_AF-A0A3D9AGS4-F1
#
_entry.id   AF-A0A3D9AGS4-F1
#
_cell.length_a   1.000
_cell.length_b   1.000
_cell.length_c   1.000
_cell.angle_alpha   90.00
_cell.angle_beta   90.00
_cell.angle_gamma   90.00
#
_symmetry.space_group_name_H-M   'P 1'
#
loop_
_entity.id
_entity.type
_entity.pdbx_description
1 polymer ?
#
loop_
_entity_poly.entity_id
_entity_poly.type
_entity_poly.pdbx_seq_one_letter_code
_entity_poly.pdbx_strand_id
1 'polypeptide(L)' 'MTPKQLKHKNVKNITDKGSLYFDIADIKENHPDLKVDTEKIISVHDVKVIKAKYISECTDFDKSIKGIFKKK' A
#
# COMPACT_ATOMS: atom_id res chain seq x y z
N MET A 1 0.54 9.31 -0.20
CA MET A 1 1.88 9.15 -0.81
C MET A 1 1.87 9.55 -2.27
N THR A 2 2.95 10.13 -2.78
CA THR A 2 3.09 10.38 -4.22
C THR A 2 3.64 9.13 -4.95
N PRO A 3 3.31 8.91 -6.23
CA PRO A 3 3.88 7.83 -7.02
C PRO A 3 5.42 7.83 -7.06
N LYS A 4 6.03 9.02 -7.01
CA LYS A 4 7.49 9.19 -6.97
C LYS A 4 8.09 8.62 -5.69
N GLN A 5 7.48 8.87 -4.53
CA GLN A 5 7.94 8.33 -3.25
C GLN A 5 7.87 6.81 -3.21
N LEU A 6 6.80 6.22 -3.74
CA LEU A 6 6.65 4.77 -3.82
C LEU A 6 7.68 4.13 -4.75
N LYS A 7 7.95 4.76 -5.91
CA LYS A 7 9.07 4.36 -6.78
C LYS A 7 10.42 4.47 -6.08
N HIS A 8 10.63 5.53 -5.29
CA HIS A 8 11.89 5.72 -4.56
C HIS A 8 12.08 4.68 -3.44
N LYS A 9 10.99 4.25 -2.81
CA LYS A 9 10.97 3.12 -1.86
C LYS A 9 11.13 1.75 -2.54
N ASN A 10 11.25 1.71 -3.87
CA ASN A 10 11.40 0.49 -4.66
C ASN A 10 10.16 -0.43 -4.59
N VAL A 11 8.98 0.16 -4.38
CA VAL A 11 7.70 -0.57 -4.37
C VAL A 11 7.40 -1.09 -5.77
N LYS A 12 7.05 -2.38 -5.85
CA LYS A 12 6.65 -3.01 -7.10
C LYS A 12 5.42 -2.31 -7.68
N ASN A 13 5.54 -1.85 -8.93
CA ASN A 13 4.51 -1.10 -9.62
C ASN A 13 4.15 -1.74 -10.95
N ILE A 14 2.86 -1.68 -11.28
CA ILE A 14 2.27 -2.22 -12.50
C ILE A 14 1.64 -1.05 -13.25
N THR A 15 1.97 -0.89 -14.52
CA THR A 15 1.32 0.11 -15.37
C THR A 15 0.29 -0.60 -16.23
N ASP A 16 -1.00 -0.30 -16.02
CA ASP A 16 -2.10 -0.86 -16.82
C ASP A 16 -2.97 0.27 -17.38
N LYS A 17 -3.20 0.26 -18.70
CA LYS A 17 -3.99 1.27 -19.42
C LYS A 17 -3.61 2.72 -19.12
N GLY A 18 -2.30 3.00 -18.99
CA GLY A 18 -1.77 4.33 -18.67
C GLY A 18 -1.97 4.77 -17.22
N SER A 19 -2.54 3.92 -16.36
CA SER A 19 -2.62 4.13 -14.92
C SER A 19 -1.51 3.35 -14.22
N LEU A 20 -0.82 4.01 -13.28
CA LEU A 20 0.19 3.38 -12.44
C LEU A 20 -0.47 2.83 -11.17
N TYR A 21 -0.25 1.55 -10.94
CA TYR A 21 -0.69 0.78 -9.80
C TYR A 21 0.51 0.22 -9.05
N PHE A 22 0.29 -0.14 -7.79
CA PHE A 22 1.32 -0.68 -6.90
C PHE A 22 0.83 -1.99 -6.30
N ASP A 23 1.73 -2.96 -6.21
CA ASP A 23 1.43 -4.29 -5.71
C ASP A 23 1.25 -4.26 -4.18
N ILE A 24 0.14 -4.79 -3.71
CA ILE A 24 -0.22 -4.73 -2.30
C ILE A 24 0.53 -5.75 -1.47
N ALA A 25 0.84 -6.92 -2.03
CA ALA A 25 1.61 -7.93 -1.33
C ALA A 25 3.00 -7.39 -1.04
N ASP A 26 3.63 -6.79 -2.06
CA ASP A 26 4.94 -6.15 -1.93
C ASP A 26 4.94 -5.02 -0.90
N ILE A 27 3.93 -4.15 -0.91
CA ILE A 27 3.81 -3.09 0.11
C ILE A 27 3.68 -3.69 1.52
N LYS A 28 2.87 -4.73 1.70
CA LYS A 28 2.65 -5.31 3.03
C LYS A 28 3.87 -6.08 3.56
N GLU A 29 4.62 -6.72 2.68
CA GLU A 29 5.81 -7.51 3.04
C GLU A 29 7.05 -6.63 3.20
N ASN A 30 7.32 -5.73 2.25
CA ASN A 30 8.55 -4.94 2.21
C ASN A 30 8.40 -3.55 2.86
N HIS A 31 7.18 -3.05 3.04
CA HIS A 31 6.92 -1.70 3.54
C HIS A 31 5.81 -1.66 4.61
N PRO A 32 6.06 -2.24 5.80
CA PRO A 32 5.11 -2.20 6.91
C PRO A 32 4.77 -0.77 7.38
N ASP A 33 5.61 0.20 7.08
CA ASP A 33 5.38 1.64 7.29
C ASP A 33 4.37 2.26 6.32
N LEU A 34 3.85 1.50 5.36
CA LEU A 34 2.82 1.97 4.44
C LEU A 34 1.47 1.33 4.78
N LYS A 35 0.45 2.17 4.74
CA LYS A 35 -0.95 1.80 4.87
C LYS A 35 -1.61 1.87 3.50
N VAL A 36 -2.23 0.76 3.12
CA VAL A 36 -3.04 0.68 1.90
C VAL A 36 -4.52 0.69 2.29
N ASP A 37 -5.32 1.42 1.52
CA ASP A 37 -6.77 1.40 1.68
C ASP A 37 -7.34 0.11 1.08
N THR A 38 -7.78 -0.81 1.95
CA THR A 38 -8.26 -2.13 1.51
C THR A 38 -9.55 -2.07 0.71
N GLU A 39 -10.34 -1.01 0.87
CA GLU A 39 -11.59 -0.82 0.14
C GLU A 39 -11.36 -0.28 -1.28
N LYS A 40 -10.18 0.27 -1.54
CA LYS A 40 -9.78 0.81 -2.86
C LYS A 40 -8.84 -0.12 -3.63
N ILE A 41 -8.67 -1.35 -3.16
CA ILE A 41 -7.91 -2.39 -3.83
C ILE A 41 -8.66 -2.81 -5.09
N ILE A 42 -7.94 -2.94 -6.19
CA ILE A 42 -8.45 -3.53 -7.42
C ILE A 42 -7.64 -4.77 -7.77
N SER A 43 -8.27 -5.74 -8.42
CA SER A 43 -7.56 -6.87 -9.01
C SER A 43 -7.34 -6.61 -10.48
N VAL A 44 -6.07 -6.65 -10.91
CA VAL A 44 -5.63 -6.44 -12.29
C VAL A 44 -4.77 -7.63 -12.66
N HIS A 45 -5.18 -8.41 -13.67
CA HIS A 45 -4.52 -9.67 -14.06
C HIS A 45 -4.35 -10.66 -12.90
N ASP A 46 -5.40 -10.85 -12.09
CA ASP A 46 -5.41 -11.69 -10.87
C ASP A 46 -4.51 -11.19 -9.71
N VAL A 47 -3.76 -10.11 -9.92
CA VAL A 47 -2.91 -9.49 -8.90
C VAL A 47 -3.66 -8.35 -8.20
N LYS A 48 -3.58 -8.31 -6.87
CA LYS A 48 -4.16 -7.22 -6.06
C LYS A 48 -3.25 -6.00 -6.11
N VAL A 49 -3.77 -4.93 -6.70
CA VAL A 49 -3.04 -3.68 -6.89
C VAL A 49 -3.82 -2.48 -6.36
N ILE A 50 -3.12 -1.38 -6.09
CA ILE A 50 -3.71 -0.15 -5.56
C ILE A 50 -3.07 1.08 -6.20
N LYS A 51 -3.82 2.18 -6.34
CA LYS A 51 -3.27 3.46 -6.83
C LYS A 51 -2.50 4.17 -5.72
N ALA A 52 -1.42 4.88 -6.07
CA ALA A 52 -0.62 5.69 -5.13
C ALA A 52 -1.45 6.62 -4.22
N LYS A 53 -2.53 7.18 -4.76
CA LYS A 53 -3.43 8.09 -4.02
C LYS A 53 -4.13 7.44 -2.82
N TYR A 54 -4.22 6.12 -2.80
CA TYR A 54 -4.81 5.33 -1.71
C TYR A 54 -3.76 4.64 -0.84
N ILE A 55 -2.49 5.03 -1.02
CA ILE A 55 -1.39 4.62 -0.16
C ILE A 55 -1.02 5.81 0.73
N SER A 56 -1.00 5.56 2.03
CA SER A 56 -0.64 6.51 3.06
C SER A 56 0.50 5.94 3.91
N GLU A 57 1.19 6.78 4.65
CA GLU A 57 2.18 6.30 5.62
C GLU A 57 1.45 5.86 6.89
N CYS A 58 1.85 4.73 7.46
CA CYS A 58 1.43 4.29 8.79
C CYS A 58 2.00 5.30 9.78
N THR A 59 1.12 6.10 10.38
CA THR A 59 1.49 6.98 11.49
C THR A 59 1.69 6.16 12.76
N ASP A 60 2.38 6.75 13.74
CA ASP A 60 2.58 6.16 15.07
C ASP A 60 1.25 5.82 15.77
N PHE A 61 0.18 6.52 15.40
CA PHE A 61 -1.18 6.23 15.85
C PHE A 61 -1.70 4.89 15.29
N ASP A 62 -1.53 4.65 13.99
CA ASP A 62 -1.88 3.36 13.35
C ASP A 62 -1.07 2.20 13.93
N LYS A 63 0.22 2.43 14.21
CA LYS A 63 1.10 1.45 14.88
C LYS A 63 0.63 1.17 16.32
N SER A 64 0.25 2.20 17.06
CA SER A 64 -0.27 2.09 18.42
C SER A 64 -1.60 1.34 18.48
N ILE A 65 -2.55 1.62 17.57
CA ILE A 65 -3.84 0.92 17.52
C ILE A 65 -3.65 -0.56 17.18
N LYS A 66 -2.75 -0.93 16.27
CA LYS A 66 -2.40 -2.34 16.01
C LYS A 66 -1.87 -3.05 17.27
N GLY A 67 -1.16 -2.34 18.13
CA GLY A 67 -0.69 -2.85 19.41
C GLY A 67 -1.81 -2.98 20.45
N ILE A 68 -2.78 -2.06 20.44
CA ILE A 68 -3.91 -2.03 21.38
C ILE A 68 -4.97 -3.08 21.01
N PHE A 69 -5.30 -3.24 19.73
CA PHE A 69 -6.23 -4.28 19.24
C PHE A 69 -5.65 -5.70 19.33
N LYS A 70 -4.40 -5.86 19.77
CA LYS A 70 -3.79 -7.16 20.07
C LYS A 70 -4.04 -7.65 21.51
N LYS A 71 -4.91 -7.01 22.29
CA LYS A 71 -5.27 -7.50 23.63
C LYS A 71 -6.65 -8.19 23.63
N LYS A 72 -6.54 -9.53 23.60
CA LYS A 72 -7.32 -10.58 24.30
C LYS A 72 -8.72 -10.23 24.79
#